data_AF-A0A1J4YJ01-F1
#
_entry.id   AF-A0A1J4YJ01-F1
#
_cell.length_a   1.000
_cell.length_b   1.000
_cell.length_c   1.000
_cell.angle_alpha   90.00
_cell.angle_beta   90.00
_cell.angle_gamma   90.00
#
_symmetry.space_group_name_H-M   'P 1'
#
loop_
_entity.id
_entity.type
_entity.pdbx_description
1 polymer ?
#
loop_
_entity_poly.entity_id
_entity_poly.type
_entity_poly.pdbx_seq_one_letter_code
_entity_poly.pdbx_strand_id
1 'polypeptide(L)'
;MVYWYLIALLVLLIFSIPLGQMLERRRICANHIEMLHQAIEHAGESIMITDAAGVIEHVNPAFTVLTGYSASDAVGKKPLRATEKQGTK
;
A
#
# COMPACT_ATOMS: atom_id res chain seq x y z
N MET A 1 46.95 6.77 28.71
CA MET A 1 45.67 6.30 29.30
C MET A 1 44.44 7.02 28.72
N VAL A 2 44.45 8.35 28.57
CA VAL A 2 43.27 9.14 28.10
C VAL A 2 42.81 8.81 26.67
N TYR A 3 43.73 8.51 25.76
CA TYR A 3 43.41 8.22 24.36
C TYR A 3 42.51 6.99 24.14
N TRP A 4 42.57 6.00 25.04
CA TRP A 4 41.74 4.80 24.94
C TRP A 4 40.26 5.12 25.17
N TYR A 5 39.95 6.05 26.07
CA TYR A 5 38.59 6.51 26.33
C TYR A 5 38.01 7.31 25.15
N LEU A 6 38.85 8.12 24.49
CA LEU A 6 38.46 8.84 23.27
C LEU A 6 38.12 7.90 22.11
N ILE A 7 38.92 6.84 21.93
CA ILE A 7 38.67 5.82 20.90
C ILE A 7 37.39 5.03 21.24
N ALA A 8 37.20 4.63 22.50
CA ALA A 8 36.00 3.92 22.93
C ALA A 8 34.71 4.75 22.72
N LEU A 9 34.78 6.06 22.96
CA LEU A 9 33.64 6.98 22.77
C LEU A 9 33.33 7.19 21.28
N LEU A 10 34.35 7.30 20.43
CA LEU A 10 34.17 7.34 18.97
C LEU A 10 33.53 6.07 18.42
N VAL A 11 33.97 4.89 18.89
CA VAL A 11 33.40 3.60 18.48
C VAL A 11 31.93 3.49 18.90
N LEU A 12 31.57 3.91 20.11
CA LEU A 12 30.18 3.92 20.58
C LEU A 12 29.28 4.82 19.73
N LEU A 13 29.75 6.00 19.32
CA LEU A 13 29.00 6.91 18.46
C LEU A 13 28.79 6.31 17.06
N ILE A 14 29.84 5.73 16.47
CA ILE A 14 29.79 5.10 15.15
C ILE A 14 28.85 3.88 15.15
N PHE A 15 28.79 3.12 16.25
CA PHE A 15 27.95 1.93 16.36
C PHE A 15 26.47 2.23 16.65
N SER A 16 26.16 3.41 17.24
CA SER A 16 24.80 3.83 17.57
C SER A 16 24.01 4.33 16.34
N ILE A 17 24.67 5.09 15.45
CA ILE A 17 24.08 5.65 14.22
C ILE A 17 23.40 4.60 13.31
N PRO A 18 24.02 3.44 12.98
CA PRO A 18 23.42 2.48 12.06
C PRO A 18 22.15 1.81 12.63
N LEU A 19 22.00 1.75 13.96
CA LEU A 19 20.83 1.14 14.59
C LEU A 19 19.56 1.96 14.37
N GLY A 20 19.67 3.30 14.42
CA GLY A 20 18.57 4.21 14.09
C GLY A 20 18.17 4.11 12.62
N GLN A 21 19.15 4.08 11.72
CA GLN A 21 18.89 4.02 10.27
C GLN A 21 18.22 2.71 9.83
N MET A 22 18.50 1.59 10.49
CA MET A 22 17.86 0.31 10.17
C MET A 22 16.36 0.29 10.50
N LEU A 23 15.96 0.97 11.59
CA LEU A 23 14.55 1.12 11.97
C LEU A 23 13.83 2.14 11.08
N GLU A 24 14.52 3.22 10.70
CA GLU A 24 14.01 4.24 9.77
C GLU A 24 13.68 3.65 8.40
N ARG A 25 14.59 2.83 7.84
CA ARG A 25 14.40 2.21 6.52
C ARG A 25 13.18 1.29 6.47
N ARG A 26 12.90 0.57 7.56
CA ARG A 26 11.70 -0.27 7.66
C ARG A 26 10.42 0.57 7.71
N ARG A 27 10.44 1.70 8.42
CA ARG A 27 9.30 2.62 8.49
C ARG A 27 8.97 3.20 7.13
N ILE A 28 9.96 3.59 6.34
CA ILE A 28 9.72 4.20 5.02
C ILE A 28 9.06 3.22 4.04
N CYS A 29 9.48 1.94 4.03
CA CYS A 29 8.83 0.93 3.19
C CYS A 29 7.40 0.64 3.62
N ALA A 30 7.14 0.56 4.93
CA ALA A 30 5.79 0.34 5.45
C ALA A 30 4.86 1.53 5.15
N ASN A 31 5.36 2.76 5.29
CA ASN A 31 4.55 3.96 5.07
C ASN A 31 4.20 4.18 3.59
N HIS A 32 5.05 3.73 2.66
CA HIS A 32 4.78 3.87 1.23
C HIS A 32 3.57 3.05 0.78
N ILE A 33 3.41 1.85 1.34
CA ILE A 33 2.26 0.99 1.02
C ILE A 33 0.97 1.62 1.56
N GLU A 34 1.00 2.14 2.78
CA GLU A 34 -0.15 2.79 3.41
C GLU A 34 -0.59 4.04 2.63
N MET A 35 0.36 4.88 2.22
CA MET A 35 0.06 6.08 1.43
C MET A 35 -0.49 5.75 0.04
N LEU A 36 0.02 4.70 -0.61
CA LEU A 36 -0.52 4.24 -1.90
C LEU A 36 -1.92 3.67 -1.74
N HIS A 37 -2.18 2.89 -0.68
CA HIS A 37 -3.52 2.42 -0.34
C HIS A 37 -4.47 3.58 -0.11
N GLN A 38 -4.10 4.58 0.70
CA GLN A 38 -4.95 5.74 0.94
C GLN A 38 -5.20 6.56 -0.33
N ALA A 39 -4.18 6.75 -1.17
CA ALA A 39 -4.30 7.46 -2.43
C ALA A 39 -5.21 6.73 -3.41
N ILE A 40 -5.14 5.39 -3.46
CA ILE A 40 -6.05 4.54 -4.23
C ILE A 40 -7.46 4.65 -3.64
N GLU A 41 -7.64 4.44 -2.33
CA GLU A 41 -8.94 4.56 -1.62
C GLU A 41 -9.66 5.88 -1.84
N HIS A 42 -8.90 6.98 -1.90
CA HIS A 42 -9.44 8.33 -2.10
C HIS A 42 -9.37 8.80 -3.56
N ALA A 43 -8.78 8.03 -4.47
CA ALA A 43 -8.86 8.35 -5.89
C ALA A 43 -10.33 8.28 -6.31
N GLY A 44 -10.86 9.38 -6.84
CA GLY A 44 -12.23 9.46 -7.37
C GLY A 44 -12.46 8.64 -8.64
N GLU A 45 -11.58 7.67 -8.93
CA GLU A 45 -11.64 6.78 -10.07
C GLU A 45 -11.81 5.33 -9.62
N SER A 46 -12.55 4.57 -10.43
CA SER A 46 -12.87 3.17 -10.16
C SER A 46 -11.66 2.28 -10.43
N ILE A 47 -11.04 1.76 -9.37
CA ILE A 47 -9.87 0.86 -9.45
C ILE A 47 -10.29 -0.57 -9.09
N MET A 48 -9.95 -1.52 -9.95
CA MET A 48 -10.14 -2.95 -9.73
C MET A 48 -8.87 -3.72 -10.12
N ILE A 49 -8.53 -4.74 -9.33
CA ILE A 49 -7.42 -5.66 -9.58
C ILE A 49 -8.03 -6.99 -10.00
N THR A 50 -7.57 -7.53 -11.13
CA THR A 50 -8.02 -8.82 -11.65
C THR A 50 -6.86 -9.80 -11.79
N ASP A 51 -7.13 -11.08 -11.54
CA ASP A 51 -6.22 -12.18 -11.87
C ASP A 51 -6.04 -12.35 -13.39
N ALA A 52 -5.05 -13.13 -13.84
CA ALA A 52 -4.77 -13.46 -15.23
C ALA A 52 -5.99 -14.08 -15.96
N ALA A 53 -6.92 -14.70 -15.24
CA ALA A 53 -8.18 -15.20 -15.78
C ALA A 53 -9.27 -14.12 -15.99
N GLY A 54 -8.97 -12.86 -15.63
CA GLY A 54 -9.87 -11.72 -15.69
C GLY A 54 -10.93 -11.72 -14.58
N VAL A 55 -10.68 -12.39 -13.46
CA VAL A 55 -11.56 -12.41 -12.29
C VAL A 55 -11.13 -11.31 -11.33
N ILE A 56 -12.06 -10.48 -10.86
CA ILE A 56 -11.79 -9.40 -9.92
C ILE A 56 -11.38 -10.00 -8.57
N GLU A 57 -10.17 -9.69 -8.11
CA GLU A 57 -9.67 -10.07 -6.79
C GLU A 57 -9.89 -8.96 -5.76
N HIS A 58 -9.78 -7.71 -6.19
CA HIS A 58 -9.92 -6.56 -5.30
C HIS A 58 -10.58 -5.38 -6.01
N VAL A 59 -11.42 -4.65 -5.29
CA VAL A 59 -12.00 -3.39 -5.73
C VAL A 59 -11.85 -2.35 -4.65
N ASN A 60 -11.56 -1.13 -5.07
CA ASN A 60 -11.42 0.00 -4.19
C ASN A 60 -12.79 0.54 -3.72
N PRO A 61 -12.95 1.20 -2.55
CA PRO A 61 -14.24 1.77 -2.14
C PRO A 61 -14.81 2.76 -3.17
N ALA A 62 -13.97 3.49 -3.90
CA ALA A 62 -14.41 4.34 -5.00
C ALA A 62 -15.13 3.57 -6.11
N PHE A 63 -14.76 2.30 -6.38
CA PHE A 63 -15.51 1.42 -7.28
C PHE A 63 -16.94 1.22 -6.79
N THR A 64 -17.13 0.99 -5.49
CA THR A 64 -18.45 0.76 -4.89
C THR A 64 -19.31 2.03 -4.97
N VAL A 65 -18.71 3.19 -4.69
CA VAL A 65 -19.39 4.49 -4.74
C VAL A 65 -19.77 4.88 -6.17
N LEU A 66 -18.87 4.68 -7.14
CA LEU A 66 -19.09 5.09 -8.53
C LEU A 66 -19.99 4.12 -9.31
N THR A 67 -19.89 2.82 -9.05
CA THR A 67 -20.63 1.78 -9.79
C THR A 67 -21.90 1.32 -9.05
N GLY A 68 -22.01 1.60 -7.75
CA GLY A 68 -23.13 1.15 -6.91
C GLY A 68 -23.05 -0.33 -6.51
N TYR A 69 -22.01 -1.05 -6.89
CA TYR A 69 -21.82 -2.46 -6.52
C TYR A 69 -21.05 -2.62 -5.23
N SER A 70 -21.54 -3.48 -4.34
CA SER A 70 -20.77 -3.86 -3.16
C SER A 70 -19.49 -4.61 -3.57
N ALA A 71 -18.40 -4.42 -2.82
CA ALA A 71 -17.16 -5.15 -3.04
C ALA A 71 -17.38 -6.67 -3.00
N SER A 72 -18.24 -7.15 -2.11
CA SER A 72 -18.65 -8.57 -2.03
C SER A 72 -19.37 -9.08 -3.27
N ASP A 73 -20.10 -8.23 -3.99
CA ASP A 73 -20.78 -8.63 -5.23
C ASP A 73 -19.88 -8.57 -6.46
N ALA A 74 -18.81 -7.77 -6.41
CA ALA A 74 -17.87 -7.54 -7.50
C ALA A 74 -16.68 -8.53 -7.47
N VAL A 75 -16.14 -8.81 -6.30
CA VAL A 75 -15.03 -9.75 -6.11
C VAL A 75 -15.48 -11.17 -6.53
N GLY A 76 -14.64 -11.85 -7.31
CA GLY A 76 -14.93 -13.17 -7.88
C GLY A 76 -15.72 -13.14 -9.20
N LYS A 77 -16.08 -11.97 -9.74
CA LYS A 77 -16.74 -11.84 -11.05
C LYS A 77 -15.80 -11.24 -12.10
N LYS A 78 -16.12 -11.48 -13.38
CA LYS A 78 -15.42 -10.83 -14.50
C LYS A 78 -15.92 -9.39 -14.67
N PRO A 79 -15.04 -8.42 -14.98
CA PRO A 79 -15.41 -7.01 -15.11
C PRO A 79 -16.55 -6.79 -16.10
N LEU A 80 -16.52 -7.48 -17.25
CA LEU A 80 -17.56 -7.36 -18.28
C LEU A 80 -18.98 -7.59 -17.74
N ARG A 81 -19.14 -8.56 -16.82
CA ARG A 81 -20.43 -8.89 -16.19
C ARG A 81 -20.81 -7.95 -15.06
N ALA A 82 -19.82 -7.36 -14.38
CA ALA A 82 -20.06 -6.36 -13.34
C ALA A 82 -20.47 -5.01 -13.96
N THR A 83 -19.88 -4.63 -15.09
CA THR A 83 -20.24 -3.38 -15.81
C THR A 83 -21.49 -3.53 -16.68
N GLU A 84 -21.93 -4.76 -17.00
CA GLU A 84 -23.07 -5.02 -17.90
C GLU A 84 -24.44 -4.57 -17.37
N LYS A 85 -24.66 -4.34 -16.06
CA LYS A 85 -26.00 -3.88 -15.61
C LYS A 85 -26.27 -2.38 -15.80
N GLN A 86 -25.33 -1.59 -16.31
CA GLN A 86 -25.57 -0.18 -16.64
C GLN A 86 -25.06 0.17 -18.05
N GLY A 87 -25.57 -0.59 -19.02
CA GLY A 87 -25.66 -0.18 -20.43
C GLY A 87 -27.12 0.05 -20.86
N THR A 88 -28.00 0.50 -19.96
CA THR A 88 -29.36 0.91 -20.35
C THR A 88 -29.94 1.91 -19.35
N LYS A 89 -29.64 3.18 -19.56
CA LYS A 89 -30.63 4.25 -19.75
C LYS A 89 -29.96 5.45 -20.38
#